data_AF-A0A2V6YZ52-F1
#
_entry.id   AF-A0A2V6YZ52-F1
#
_cell.length_a   1.000
_cell.length_b   1.000
_cell.length_c   1.000
_cell.angle_alpha   90.00
_cell.angle_beta   90.00
_cell.angle_gamma   90.00
#
_symmetry.space_group_name_H-M   'P 1'
#
loop_
_entity.id
_entity.type
_entity.pdbx_description
1 polymer ?
#
loop_
_entity_poly.entity_id
_entity_poly.type
_entity_poly.pdbx_seq_one_letter_code
_entity_poly.pdbx_strand_id
1 'polypeptide(L)'
;MALLSERGYSVLSMDQFTEWLRGSPRPSRPAALLTFDHCYDSQLDSAVPVLEALKLRATFFPASAGLVHELPDVAADSRDTLLALAKAGHTIGCHTHNHPVLTRLSPTHVRRELLGSKLALEDALGQRVGAFCYPYGAYDARVREIVQETGFEVAFTVDLGGVNPGNDPYLHRRVPILGEPSSAEFGVYLSGKFLVSGSLLLYWKVRERVLDRKASEPEPEG
;
A
#
# COMPACT_ATOMS: atom_id res chain seq x y z
N MET A 1 -13.55 -8.65 6.64
CA MET A 1 -12.52 -8.93 7.67
C MET A 1 -12.89 -10.11 8.57
N ALA A 2 -14.12 -10.22 9.09
CA ALA A 2 -14.56 -11.37 9.90
C ALA A 2 -14.30 -12.75 9.23
N LEU A 3 -14.54 -12.85 7.91
CA LEU A 3 -14.23 -14.04 7.11
C LEU A 3 -12.77 -14.53 7.21
N LEU A 4 -11.80 -13.65 7.52
CA LEU A 4 -10.42 -14.07 7.76
C LEU A 4 -10.34 -14.95 9.01
N SER A 5 -10.94 -14.48 10.10
CA SER A 5 -10.99 -15.22 11.37
C SER A 5 -11.80 -16.51 11.22
N GLU A 6 -12.97 -16.45 10.59
CA GLU A 6 -13.84 -17.62 10.34
C GLU A 6 -13.13 -18.70 9.51
N ARG A 7 -12.31 -18.30 8.54
CA ARG A 7 -11.51 -19.22 7.71
C ARG A 7 -10.15 -19.55 8.30
N GLY A 8 -9.87 -19.08 9.51
CA GLY A 8 -8.67 -19.42 10.24
C GLY A 8 -7.39 -18.77 9.72
N TYR A 9 -7.47 -17.63 9.05
CA TYR A 9 -6.30 -16.86 8.65
C TYR A 9 -5.65 -16.15 9.85
N SER A 10 -4.33 -16.16 9.89
CA SER A 10 -3.55 -15.26 10.75
C SER A 10 -3.32 -13.95 10.04
N VAL A 11 -3.74 -12.84 10.64
CA VAL A 11 -3.41 -11.50 10.10
C VAL A 11 -2.09 -11.06 10.69
N LEU A 12 -1.10 -10.83 9.82
CA LEU A 12 0.25 -10.44 10.20
C LEU A 12 0.35 -8.92 10.41
N SER A 13 1.17 -8.51 11.39
CA SER A 13 1.77 -7.18 11.37
C SER A 13 2.85 -7.09 10.28
N MET A 14 3.27 -5.86 9.93
CA MET A 14 4.37 -5.68 8.98
C MET A 14 5.68 -6.30 9.51
N ASP A 15 5.93 -6.22 10.81
CA ASP A 15 7.12 -6.81 11.43
C ASP A 15 7.12 -8.33 11.30
N GLN A 16 6.00 -8.99 11.63
CA GLN A 16 5.85 -10.44 11.44
C GLN A 16 6.01 -10.85 9.97
N PHE A 17 5.49 -10.03 9.05
CA PHE A 17 5.64 -10.26 7.62
C PHE A 17 7.11 -10.17 7.18
N THR A 18 7.84 -9.12 7.59
CA THR A 18 9.27 -8.96 7.23
C THR A 18 10.17 -9.99 7.90
N GLU A 19 9.90 -10.37 9.14
CA GLU A 19 10.58 -11.47 9.84
C GLU A 19 10.40 -12.80 9.10
N TRP A 20 9.16 -13.10 8.67
CA TRP A 20 8.88 -14.30 7.88
C TRP A 20 9.65 -14.32 6.56
N LEU A 21 9.74 -13.18 5.86
CA LEU A 21 10.55 -13.07 4.64
C LEU A 21 12.05 -13.31 4.90
N ARG A 22 12.55 -12.98 6.10
CA ARG A 22 13.93 -13.23 6.53
C ARG A 22 14.18 -14.65 7.04
N GLY A 23 13.17 -15.52 6.99
CA GLY A 23 13.31 -16.94 7.32
C GLY A 23 12.76 -17.34 8.70
N SER A 24 12.11 -16.43 9.43
CA SER A 24 11.34 -16.83 10.61
C SER A 24 10.26 -17.85 10.23
N PRO A 25 9.92 -18.81 11.11
CA PRO A 25 8.90 -19.81 10.83
C PRO A 25 7.58 -19.17 10.40
N ARG A 26 6.99 -19.67 9.32
CA ARG A 26 5.65 -19.25 8.90
C ARG A 26 4.64 -19.61 9.99
N PRO A 27 3.57 -18.80 10.19
CA PRO A 27 2.40 -19.27 10.89
C PRO A 27 1.95 -20.65 10.38
N SER A 28 1.54 -21.52 11.31
CA SER A 28 0.98 -22.83 10.99
C SER A 28 -0.32 -22.72 10.17
N ARG A 29 -1.04 -21.62 10.37
CA ARG A 29 -2.27 -21.24 9.66
C ARG A 29 -1.92 -20.46 8.38
N PRO A 30 -2.81 -20.43 7.37
CA PRO A 30 -2.67 -19.48 6.27
C PRO A 30 -2.63 -18.05 6.81
N ALA A 31 -1.90 -17.16 6.14
CA ALA A 31 -1.65 -15.82 6.64
C ALA A 31 -2.04 -14.76 5.60
N ALA A 32 -2.46 -13.59 6.09
CA ALA A 32 -2.75 -12.42 5.28
C ALA A 32 -2.08 -11.18 5.89
N LEU A 33 -1.63 -10.26 5.04
CA LEU A 33 -1.25 -8.91 5.44
C LEU A 33 -2.33 -7.96 4.90
N LEU A 34 -2.88 -7.10 5.75
CA LEU A 34 -3.86 -6.11 5.33
C LEU A 34 -3.14 -4.81 5.01
N THR A 35 -3.33 -4.30 3.79
CA THR A 35 -2.74 -3.05 3.33
C THR A 35 -3.81 -2.12 2.80
N PHE A 36 -3.73 -0.84 3.16
CA PHE A 36 -4.56 0.23 2.65
C PHE A 36 -3.68 1.25 1.97
N ASP A 37 -3.92 1.48 0.68
CA ASP A 37 -3.29 2.59 -0.02
C ASP A 37 -4.06 3.85 0.31
N HIS A 38 -3.31 4.94 0.43
CA HIS A 38 -3.78 6.22 0.93
C HIS A 38 -4.24 6.12 2.40
N CYS A 39 -4.76 7.22 2.90
CA CYS A 39 -5.39 7.35 4.21
C CYS A 39 -6.57 8.33 4.09
N TYR A 40 -7.53 8.02 3.21
CA TYR A 40 -8.75 8.84 3.07
C TYR A 40 -9.59 8.74 4.34
N ASP A 41 -10.19 9.85 4.80
CA ASP A 41 -11.04 9.88 5.99
C ASP A 41 -12.13 8.80 5.95
N SER A 42 -12.85 8.69 4.83
CA SER A 42 -13.90 7.68 4.65
C SER A 42 -13.39 6.23 4.74
N GLN A 43 -12.15 5.98 4.33
CA GLN A 43 -11.49 4.69 4.44
C GLN A 43 -11.16 4.39 5.91
N LEU A 44 -10.66 5.37 6.65
CA LEU A 44 -10.30 5.23 8.06
C LEU A 44 -11.55 5.07 8.93
N ASP A 45 -12.56 5.91 8.74
CA ASP A 45 -13.86 5.86 9.43
C ASP A 45 -14.54 4.50 9.30
N SER A 46 -14.38 3.86 8.15
CA SER A 46 -14.98 2.55 7.86
C SER A 46 -14.10 1.39 8.36
N ALA A 47 -12.80 1.44 8.10
CA ALA A 47 -11.91 0.29 8.31
C ALA A 47 -11.42 0.18 9.75
N VAL A 48 -11.06 1.29 10.39
CA VAL A 48 -10.40 1.28 11.71
C VAL A 48 -11.30 0.69 12.79
N PRO A 49 -12.60 1.07 12.93
CA PRO A 49 -13.46 0.48 13.95
C PRO A 49 -13.59 -1.05 13.80
N VAL A 50 -13.61 -1.56 12.57
CA VAL A 50 -13.68 -3.00 12.30
C VAL A 50 -12.37 -3.70 12.63
N LEU A 51 -11.23 -3.09 12.29
CA LEU A 51 -9.90 -3.61 12.64
C LEU A 51 -9.75 -3.73 14.17
N GLU A 52 -10.15 -2.71 14.91
CA GLU A 52 -10.07 -2.69 16.37
C GLU A 52 -11.03 -3.70 17.02
N ALA A 53 -12.28 -3.77 16.56
CA ALA A 53 -13.26 -4.74 17.05
C ALA A 53 -12.78 -6.19 16.85
N LEU A 54 -12.06 -6.46 15.75
CA LEU A 54 -11.50 -7.77 15.43
C LEU A 54 -10.06 -7.97 15.91
N LYS A 55 -9.45 -6.97 16.56
CA LYS A 55 -8.04 -6.97 17.01
C LYS A 55 -7.06 -7.30 15.88
N LEU A 56 -7.31 -6.79 14.69
CA LEU A 56 -6.49 -7.00 13.51
C LEU A 56 -5.52 -5.84 13.30
N ARG A 57 -4.32 -6.15 12.80
CA ARG A 57 -3.34 -5.16 12.39
C ARG A 57 -3.35 -4.98 10.88
N ALA A 58 -2.98 -3.78 10.46
CA ALA A 58 -2.98 -3.36 9.07
C ALA A 58 -1.82 -2.40 8.82
N THR A 59 -1.46 -2.24 7.56
CA THR A 59 -0.50 -1.24 7.10
C THR A 59 -1.21 -0.20 6.25
N PHE A 60 -0.97 1.08 6.53
CA PHE A 60 -1.52 2.20 5.79
C PHE A 60 -0.39 2.92 5.03
N PHE A 61 -0.61 3.27 3.77
CA PHE A 61 0.37 3.93 2.90
C PHE A 61 -0.11 5.33 2.53
N PRO A 62 0.08 6.34 3.41
CA PRO A 62 -0.20 7.74 3.10
C PRO A 62 0.84 8.33 2.14
N ALA A 63 0.38 9.29 1.33
CA ALA A 63 1.27 10.22 0.65
C ALA A 63 1.52 11.44 1.54
N SER A 64 2.78 11.82 1.75
CA SER A 64 3.12 12.76 2.83
C SER A 64 2.67 14.20 2.59
N ALA A 65 2.41 14.64 1.35
CA ALA A 65 1.83 15.96 1.11
C ALA A 65 0.42 16.09 1.74
N GLY A 66 -0.28 14.98 1.95
CA GLY A 66 -1.57 14.98 2.65
C GLY A 66 -1.46 15.33 4.15
N LEU A 67 -0.32 15.05 4.81
CA LEU A 67 -0.13 15.25 6.26
C LEU A 67 -0.39 16.67 6.75
N VAL A 68 -0.13 17.63 5.87
CA VAL A 68 -0.22 19.08 6.12
C VAL A 68 -1.21 19.73 5.15
N HIS A 69 -2.01 18.93 4.45
CA HIS A 69 -2.93 19.36 3.39
C HIS A 69 -2.25 20.28 2.36
N GLU A 70 -1.01 19.98 1.98
CA GLU A 70 -0.26 20.75 0.97
C GLU A 70 -0.95 20.71 -0.40
N LEU A 71 -1.70 19.63 -0.68
CA LEU A 71 -2.40 19.42 -1.95
C LEU A 71 -3.85 18.93 -1.73
N PRO A 72 -4.85 19.51 -2.42
CA PRO A 72 -6.26 19.20 -2.22
C PRO A 72 -6.66 17.77 -2.64
N ASP A 73 -5.85 17.10 -3.45
CA ASP A 73 -6.14 15.77 -4.02
C ASP A 73 -5.15 14.68 -3.58
N VAL A 74 -4.26 14.97 -2.62
CA VAL A 74 -3.33 13.98 -2.08
C VAL A 74 -3.79 13.55 -0.69
N ALA A 75 -4.34 12.34 -0.62
CA ALA A 75 -4.93 11.84 0.61
C ALA A 75 -3.90 11.32 1.61
N ALA A 76 -3.77 12.08 2.68
CA ALA A 76 -3.58 11.61 4.04
C ALA A 76 -4.41 12.53 4.93
N ASP A 77 -5.02 12.00 5.99
CA ASP A 77 -5.82 12.78 6.94
C ASP A 77 -4.92 13.81 7.66
N SER A 78 -4.41 13.48 8.84
CA SER A 78 -3.58 14.39 9.60
C SER A 78 -2.44 13.64 10.28
N ARG A 79 -1.42 14.38 10.69
CA ARG A 79 -0.36 13.85 11.56
C ARG A 79 -0.93 13.15 12.80
N ASP A 80 -1.94 13.74 13.42
CA ASP A 80 -2.56 13.19 14.63
C ASP A 80 -3.27 11.87 14.35
N THR A 81 -3.96 11.76 13.21
CA THR A 81 -4.56 10.50 12.76
C THR A 81 -3.50 9.41 12.54
N LEU A 82 -2.40 9.71 11.85
CA LEU A 82 -1.34 8.72 11.65
C LEU A 82 -0.67 8.29 12.96
N LEU A 83 -0.46 9.22 13.89
CA LEU A 83 0.04 8.93 15.23
C LEU A 83 -0.95 8.04 16.01
N ALA A 84 -2.26 8.28 15.89
CA ALA A 84 -3.28 7.46 16.51
C ALA A 84 -3.27 6.03 15.95
N LEU A 85 -3.18 5.88 14.62
CA LEU A 85 -3.05 4.57 13.96
C LEU A 85 -1.79 3.82 14.42
N ALA A 86 -0.65 4.52 14.47
CA ALA A 86 0.60 3.94 14.95
C ALA A 86 0.50 3.49 16.42
N LYS A 87 -0.06 4.33 17.31
CA LYS A 87 -0.30 3.99 18.72
C LYS A 87 -1.27 2.83 18.90
N ALA A 88 -2.25 2.71 18.01
CA ALA A 88 -3.17 1.57 18.00
C ALA A 88 -2.45 0.26 17.61
N GLY A 89 -1.28 0.32 16.98
CA GLY A 89 -0.47 -0.84 16.58
C GLY A 89 -0.55 -1.16 15.08
N HIS A 90 -1.08 -0.23 14.27
CA HIS A 90 -0.97 -0.31 12.81
C HIS A 90 0.40 0.17 12.35
N THR A 91 0.83 -0.31 11.19
CA THR A 91 2.07 0.16 10.55
C THR A 91 1.74 1.30 9.60
N ILE A 92 2.57 2.35 9.62
CA ILE A 92 2.53 3.42 8.61
C ILE A 92 3.70 3.21 7.64
N GLY A 93 3.36 3.02 6.36
CA GLY A 93 4.31 2.97 5.26
C GLY A 93 4.40 4.30 4.53
N CYS A 94 5.04 4.30 3.35
CA CYS A 94 5.20 5.46 2.49
C CYS A 94 4.56 5.24 1.11
N HIS A 95 3.87 6.25 0.59
CA HIS A 95 3.26 6.24 -0.74
C HIS A 95 3.69 7.45 -1.59
N THR A 96 4.98 7.81 -1.53
CA THR A 96 5.58 9.02 -2.12
C THR A 96 5.09 10.30 -1.46
N HIS A 97 5.52 11.47 -1.95
CA HIS A 97 5.10 12.75 -1.38
C HIS A 97 3.83 13.24 -2.06
N ASN A 98 3.83 13.29 -3.40
CA ASN A 98 2.76 13.87 -4.21
C ASN A 98 1.93 12.84 -5.00
N HIS A 99 2.17 11.54 -4.78
CA HIS A 99 1.52 10.45 -5.53
C HIS A 99 1.74 10.49 -7.08
N PRO A 100 2.95 10.76 -7.60
CA PRO A 100 3.17 10.81 -9.04
C PRO A 100 3.38 9.40 -9.64
N VAL A 101 3.23 9.30 -10.96
CA VAL A 101 3.65 8.13 -11.74
C VAL A 101 5.18 8.11 -11.83
N LEU A 102 5.84 7.36 -10.94
CA LEU A 102 7.31 7.39 -10.77
C LEU A 102 8.11 7.06 -12.04
N THR A 103 7.58 6.22 -12.92
CA THR A 103 8.21 5.86 -14.19
C THR A 103 8.30 7.03 -15.18
N ARG A 104 7.50 8.08 -15.00
CA ARG A 104 7.52 9.31 -15.83
C ARG A 104 8.49 10.36 -15.31
N LEU A 105 9.03 10.18 -14.11
CA LEU A 105 9.93 11.14 -13.48
C LEU A 105 11.39 10.83 -13.78
N SER A 106 12.26 11.86 -13.71
CA SER A 106 13.71 11.67 -13.72
C SER A 106 14.19 10.97 -12.43
N PRO A 107 15.37 10.31 -12.42
CA PRO A 107 15.92 9.69 -11.21
C PRO A 107 15.97 10.64 -10.01
N THR A 108 16.36 11.91 -10.24
CA THR A 108 16.43 12.94 -9.20
C THR A 108 15.06 13.24 -8.60
N HIS A 109 14.02 13.34 -9.44
CA HIS A 109 12.66 13.58 -8.97
C HIS A 109 12.08 12.36 -8.22
N VAL A 110 12.36 11.13 -8.68
CA VAL A 110 12.00 9.91 -7.93
C VAL A 110 12.65 9.92 -6.55
N ARG A 111 13.95 10.21 -6.45
CA ARG A 111 14.65 10.30 -5.16
C ARG A 111 14.04 11.33 -4.23
N ARG A 112 13.67 12.51 -4.76
CA ARG A 112 13.02 13.56 -3.98
C ARG A 112 11.65 13.12 -3.44
N GLU A 113 10.83 12.50 -4.29
CA GLU A 113 9.51 11.98 -3.88
C GLU A 113 9.61 10.91 -2.79
N LEU A 114 10.58 10.01 -2.90
CA LEU A 114 10.74 8.90 -1.97
C LEU A 114 11.40 9.33 -0.66
N LEU A 115 12.56 9.99 -0.74
CA LEU A 115 13.32 10.39 0.44
C LEU A 115 12.60 11.49 1.21
N GLY A 116 12.07 12.50 0.52
CA GLY A 116 11.31 13.58 1.16
C GLY A 116 10.11 13.04 1.92
N SER A 117 9.36 12.12 1.31
CA SER A 117 8.20 11.52 1.97
C SER A 117 8.58 10.62 3.15
N LYS A 118 9.61 9.79 2.99
CA LYS A 118 10.11 8.95 4.08
C LYS A 118 10.52 9.80 5.29
N LEU A 119 11.32 10.84 5.08
CA LEU A 119 11.78 11.71 6.17
C LEU A 119 10.63 12.47 6.84
N ALA A 120 9.69 13.00 6.06
CA ALA A 120 8.51 13.69 6.60
C ALA A 120 7.66 12.76 7.48
N LEU A 121 7.43 11.52 7.04
CA LEU A 121 6.69 10.53 7.82
C LEU A 121 7.46 10.09 9.07
N GLU A 122 8.78 9.88 8.97
CA GLU A 122 9.62 9.50 10.11
C GLU A 122 9.67 10.60 11.18
N ASP A 123 9.78 11.87 10.76
CA ASP A 123 9.70 13.03 11.66
C ASP A 123 8.32 13.14 12.33
N ALA A 124 7.25 13.00 11.53
CA ALA A 124 5.89 13.08 12.02
C ALA A 124 5.59 12.01 13.08
N LEU A 125 6.08 10.77 12.87
CA LEU A 125 5.78 9.60 13.69
C LEU A 125 6.80 9.35 14.80
N GLY A 126 8.02 9.89 14.70
CA GLY A 126 9.12 9.59 15.62
C GLY A 126 9.64 8.14 15.53
N GLN A 127 9.39 7.45 14.43
CA GLN A 127 9.82 6.06 14.19
C GLN A 127 10.16 5.83 12.73
N ARG A 128 10.93 4.78 12.45
CA ARG A 128 11.38 4.42 11.10
C ARG A 128 10.21 3.95 10.21
N VAL A 129 10.20 4.39 8.95
CA VAL A 129 9.22 3.97 7.93
C VAL A 129 9.87 2.98 6.97
N GLY A 130 9.61 1.69 7.19
CA GLY A 130 10.27 0.60 6.46
C GLY A 130 9.54 0.09 5.21
N ALA A 131 8.23 0.34 5.06
CA ALA A 131 7.43 -0.20 3.98
C ALA A 131 7.07 0.87 2.95
N PHE A 132 7.09 0.51 1.66
CA PHE A 132 6.72 1.40 0.56
C PHE A 132 5.62 0.80 -0.33
N CYS A 133 4.75 1.62 -0.91
CA CYS A 133 3.80 1.21 -1.93
C CYS A 133 3.96 2.08 -3.18
N TYR A 134 4.03 1.48 -4.37
CA TYR A 134 4.19 2.23 -5.62
C TYR A 134 2.85 2.87 -6.04
N PRO A 135 2.75 4.19 -6.24
CA PRO A 135 1.59 4.82 -6.85
C PRO A 135 1.21 4.16 -8.17
N TYR A 136 -0.07 3.80 -8.33
CA TYR A 136 -0.60 3.09 -9.52
C TYR A 136 0.09 1.74 -9.82
N GLY A 137 0.90 1.23 -8.89
CA GLY A 137 1.81 0.11 -9.15
C GLY A 137 2.85 0.38 -10.24
N ALA A 138 3.14 1.65 -10.55
CA ALA A 138 4.06 2.02 -11.62
C ALA A 138 5.52 1.90 -11.14
N TYR A 139 6.26 0.95 -11.71
CA TYR A 139 7.68 0.77 -11.45
C TYR A 139 8.43 0.35 -12.71
N ASP A 140 9.73 0.64 -12.73
CA ASP A 140 10.71 0.11 -13.68
C ASP A 140 11.97 -0.30 -12.88
N ALA A 141 12.98 -0.86 -13.54
CA ALA A 141 14.20 -1.30 -12.85
C ALA A 141 14.90 -0.17 -12.08
N ARG A 142 14.90 1.05 -12.64
CA ARG A 142 15.49 2.25 -12.05
C ARG A 142 14.71 2.71 -10.82
N VAL A 143 13.37 2.76 -10.90
CA VAL A 143 12.52 3.13 -9.76
C VAL A 143 12.70 2.11 -8.63
N ARG A 144 12.71 0.82 -8.94
CA ARG A 144 12.92 -0.26 -7.95
C ARG A 144 14.30 -0.18 -7.30
N GLU A 145 15.36 0.17 -8.04
CA GLU A 145 16.69 0.44 -7.49
C GLU A 145 16.67 1.63 -6.53
N ILE A 146 16.05 2.75 -6.92
CA ILE A 146 15.95 3.94 -6.06
C ILE A 146 15.13 3.65 -4.78
N VAL A 147 14.08 2.83 -4.85
CA VAL A 147 13.34 2.37 -3.65
C VAL A 147 14.27 1.62 -2.69
N GLN A 148 15.11 0.70 -3.20
CA GLN A 148 16.10 0.01 -2.39
C GLN A 148 17.13 0.99 -1.79
N GLU A 149 17.69 1.89 -2.60
CA GLU A 149 18.68 2.89 -2.17
C GLU A 149 18.14 3.83 -1.08
N THR A 150 16.84 4.14 -1.13
CA THR A 150 16.17 5.00 -0.13
C THR A 150 16.10 4.32 1.25
N GLY A 151 16.36 3.01 1.33
CA GLY A 151 16.44 2.27 2.59
C GLY A 151 15.09 1.76 3.10
N PHE A 152 14.12 1.55 2.21
CA PHE A 152 12.93 0.74 2.51
C PHE A 152 13.33 -0.73 2.69
N GLU A 153 12.60 -1.48 3.49
CA GLU A 153 12.81 -2.92 3.72
C GLU A 153 12.00 -3.78 2.74
N VAL A 154 10.80 -3.32 2.42
CA VAL A 154 9.86 -4.00 1.53
C VAL A 154 9.06 -2.98 0.72
N ALA A 155 8.64 -3.37 -0.49
CA ALA A 155 7.75 -2.56 -1.30
C ALA A 155 6.66 -3.37 -2.00
N PHE A 156 5.49 -2.75 -2.14
CA PHE A 156 4.26 -3.38 -2.64
C PHE A 156 3.80 -2.76 -3.95
N THR A 157 3.51 -3.62 -4.92
CA THR A 157 2.98 -3.27 -6.24
C THR A 157 1.47 -3.54 -6.30
N VAL A 158 0.86 -3.33 -7.46
CA VAL A 158 -0.49 -3.82 -7.77
C VAL A 158 -0.48 -5.11 -8.59
N ASP A 159 0.71 -5.71 -8.78
CA ASP A 159 0.81 -6.99 -9.47
C ASP A 159 0.11 -8.08 -8.67
N LEU A 160 -0.64 -8.92 -9.38
CA LEU A 160 -1.54 -9.87 -8.75
C LEU A 160 -0.81 -11.10 -8.25
N GLY A 161 -1.07 -11.45 -6.99
CA GLY A 161 -0.69 -12.74 -6.44
C GLY A 161 -0.36 -12.69 -4.95
N GLY A 162 -0.17 -13.89 -4.39
CA GLY A 162 0.40 -14.04 -3.05
C GLY A 162 1.90 -13.75 -3.02
N VAL A 163 2.41 -13.54 -1.81
CA VAL A 163 3.83 -13.36 -1.54
C VAL A 163 4.43 -14.71 -1.12
N ASN A 164 5.66 -14.99 -1.55
CA ASN A 164 6.46 -16.12 -1.08
C ASN A 164 7.88 -15.66 -0.70
N PRO A 165 8.56 -16.34 0.25
CA PRO A 165 9.97 -16.14 0.49
C PRO A 165 10.77 -16.37 -0.80
N GLY A 166 11.79 -15.55 -1.03
CA GLY A 166 12.58 -15.56 -2.27
C GLY A 166 11.97 -14.74 -3.43
N ASN A 167 10.77 -14.18 -3.28
CA ASN A 167 10.32 -13.09 -4.15
C ASN A 167 11.16 -11.84 -3.90
N ASP A 168 11.29 -10.97 -4.92
CA ASP A 168 11.95 -9.68 -4.76
C ASP A 168 11.23 -8.87 -3.65
N PRO A 169 11.92 -8.49 -2.55
CA PRO A 169 11.30 -7.78 -1.44
C PRO A 169 10.78 -6.40 -1.83
N TYR A 170 11.24 -5.86 -2.95
CA TYR A 170 10.81 -4.56 -3.44
C TYR A 170 9.70 -4.63 -4.49
N LEU A 171 9.18 -5.82 -4.80
CA LEU A 171 8.13 -6.03 -5.79
C LEU A 171 7.04 -7.00 -5.29
N HIS A 172 6.65 -6.88 -4.01
CA HIS A 172 5.60 -7.73 -3.45
C HIS A 172 4.28 -7.52 -4.18
N ARG A 173 3.65 -8.65 -4.50
CA ARG A 173 2.35 -8.73 -5.15
C ARG A 173 1.23 -8.56 -4.14
N ARG A 174 0.08 -8.09 -4.60
CA ARG A 174 -1.12 -7.91 -3.79
C ARG A 174 -2.35 -8.47 -4.48
N VAL A 175 -3.42 -8.62 -3.70
CA VAL A 175 -4.73 -8.99 -4.21
C VAL A 175 -5.69 -7.82 -3.94
N PRO A 176 -6.18 -7.12 -4.98
CA PRO A 176 -7.10 -6.01 -4.77
C PRO A 176 -8.45 -6.54 -4.27
N ILE A 177 -9.04 -5.83 -3.31
CA ILE A 177 -10.42 -6.05 -2.89
C ILE A 177 -11.29 -5.08 -3.68
N LEU A 178 -12.13 -5.60 -4.56
CA LEU A 178 -12.96 -4.81 -5.46
C LEU A 178 -14.42 -4.89 -5.01
N GLY A 179 -15.03 -3.71 -4.79
CA GLY A 179 -16.42 -3.62 -4.33
C GLY A 179 -16.67 -4.43 -3.06
N GLU A 180 -17.80 -5.13 -3.03
CA GLU A 180 -18.19 -6.01 -1.93
C GLU A 180 -18.19 -7.46 -2.44
N PRO A 181 -17.04 -8.17 -2.37
CA PRO A 181 -16.98 -9.54 -2.86
C PRO A 181 -17.86 -10.46 -2.01
N SER A 182 -18.54 -11.40 -2.66
CA SER A 182 -19.18 -12.51 -1.97
C SER A 182 -18.16 -13.33 -1.17
N SER A 183 -18.63 -14.10 -0.18
CA SER A 183 -17.74 -14.98 0.60
C SER A 183 -16.94 -15.94 -0.28
N ALA A 184 -17.52 -16.43 -1.38
CA ALA A 184 -16.84 -17.29 -2.34
C ALA A 184 -15.72 -16.55 -3.08
N GLU A 185 -16.00 -15.38 -3.65
CA GLU A 185 -15.00 -14.52 -4.32
C GLU A 185 -13.88 -14.12 -3.38
N PHE A 186 -14.22 -13.74 -2.14
CA PHE A 186 -13.21 -13.44 -1.13
C PHE A 186 -12.33 -14.66 -0.82
N GLY A 187 -12.87 -15.87 -0.89
CA GLY A 187 -12.08 -17.11 -0.72
C GLY A 187 -11.07 -17.33 -1.83
N VAL A 188 -11.46 -16.98 -3.05
CA VAL A 188 -10.56 -16.98 -4.20
C VAL A 188 -9.44 -15.96 -4.01
N TYR A 189 -9.76 -14.75 -3.56
CA TYR A 189 -8.77 -13.70 -3.29
C TYR A 189 -7.72 -14.16 -2.26
N LEU A 190 -8.19 -14.77 -1.17
CA LEU A 190 -7.31 -15.27 -0.10
C LEU A 190 -6.39 -16.42 -0.53
N SER A 191 -6.74 -17.16 -1.58
CA SER A 191 -5.86 -18.22 -2.10
C SER A 191 -4.55 -17.67 -2.64
N GLY A 192 -4.48 -16.38 -2.97
CA GLY A 192 -3.36 -15.76 -3.69
C GLY A 192 -3.15 -16.34 -5.10
N LYS A 193 -4.03 -17.25 -5.54
CA LYS A 193 -4.05 -17.87 -6.86
C LYS A 193 -4.98 -17.04 -7.74
N PHE A 194 -4.45 -16.68 -8.90
CA PHE A 194 -5.07 -15.89 -9.94
C PHE A 194 -6.52 -16.32 -10.24
N LEU A 195 -7.51 -15.54 -9.82
CA LEU A 195 -8.89 -15.62 -10.30
C LEU A 195 -9.65 -14.33 -9.87
N VAL A 196 -9.42 -13.23 -10.58
CA VAL A 196 -10.44 -12.16 -10.65
C VAL A 196 -10.77 -12.04 -12.13
N SER A 197 -12.06 -12.04 -12.47
CA SER A 197 -12.54 -12.10 -13.85
C SER A 197 -11.78 -11.09 -14.73
N GLY A 198 -11.16 -11.56 -15.81
CA GLY A 198 -10.22 -10.76 -16.61
C GLY A 198 -10.79 -9.44 -17.13
N SER A 199 -12.12 -9.33 -17.22
CA SER A 199 -12.86 -8.16 -17.69
C SER A 199 -12.81 -6.97 -16.71
N LEU A 200 -12.90 -7.22 -15.40
CA LEU A 200 -12.94 -6.16 -14.38
C LEU A 200 -11.54 -5.58 -14.10
N LEU A 201 -10.53 -6.44 -14.18
CA LEU A 201 -9.11 -6.07 -14.06
C LEU A 201 -8.60 -5.30 -15.27
N LEU A 202 -9.02 -5.68 -16.48
CA LEU A 202 -8.74 -4.89 -17.68
C LEU A 202 -9.39 -3.51 -17.55
N TYR A 203 -10.63 -3.44 -17.08
CA TYR A 203 -11.31 -2.17 -16.82
C TYR A 203 -10.55 -1.30 -15.82
N TRP A 204 -10.09 -1.83 -14.68
CA TRP A 204 -9.34 -1.05 -13.69
C TRP A 204 -7.95 -0.60 -14.19
N LYS A 205 -7.18 -1.51 -14.81
CA LYS A 205 -5.89 -1.16 -15.43
C LYS A 205 -6.05 -0.15 -16.57
N VAL A 206 -7.14 -0.23 -17.33
CA VAL A 206 -7.48 0.75 -18.38
C VAL A 206 -7.95 2.06 -17.75
N ARG A 207 -8.76 2.03 -16.68
CA ARG A 207 -9.26 3.22 -16.00
C ARG A 207 -8.13 4.02 -15.39
N GLU A 208 -7.20 3.39 -14.68
CA GLU A 208 -6.00 4.08 -14.17
C GLU A 208 -5.16 4.65 -15.30
N ARG A 209 -4.92 3.90 -16.39
CA ARG A 209 -4.22 4.42 -17.59
C ARG A 209 -4.96 5.57 -18.30
N VAL A 210 -6.28 5.65 -18.18
CA VAL A 210 -7.10 6.73 -18.77
C VAL A 210 -7.08 7.96 -17.87
N LEU A 211 -7.16 7.80 -16.55
CA LEU A 211 -6.92 8.88 -15.59
C LEU A 211 -5.50 9.45 -15.74
N ASP A 212 -4.53 8.59 -16.02
CA ASP A 212 -3.13 8.88 -16.34
C ASP A 212 -2.91 9.65 -17.67
N ARG A 213 -3.87 9.64 -18.60
CA ARG A 213 -3.87 10.50 -19.79
C ARG A 213 -4.42 11.90 -19.49
N LYS A 214 -5.52 11.98 -18.73
CA LYS A 214 -6.15 13.26 -18.39
C LYS A 214 -5.29 14.13 -17.47
N ALA A 215 -4.56 13.53 -16.54
CA ALA A 215 -3.61 14.26 -15.67
C ALA A 215 -2.32 14.71 -16.38
N SER A 216 -2.14 14.37 -17.66
CA SER A 216 -0.94 14.69 -18.46
C SER A 216 -1.17 15.71 -19.57
N GLU A 217 -2.41 16.20 -19.72
CA GLU A 217 -2.70 17.30 -20.64
C GLU A 217 -2.33 18.62 -19.92
N PRO A 218 -1.41 19.44 -20.47
CA PRO A 218 -1.25 20.80 -19.97
C PRO A 218 -2.57 21.54 -20.15
N GLU A 219 -2.98 22.35 -19.15
CA GLU A 219 -4.16 23.20 -19.31
C GLU A 219 -4.01 24.04 -20.60
N PRO A 220 -5.07 24.18 -21.40
CA PRO A 220 -5.01 25.03 -22.57
C PRO A 220 -4.75 26.47 -22.10
N GLU A 221 -3.65 27.06 -22.54
CA GLU A 221 -3.35 28.48 -22.34
C GLU A 221 -4.54 29.30 -22.87
N GLY A 222 -5.30 29.88 -21.94
CA GLY A 222 -6.39 30.82 -22.18
C GLY A 222 -5.95 32.25 -21.95
#